data_AF-A0A847JQT0-F1
#
_entry.id   AF-A0A847JQT0-F1
#
_cell.length_a   1.000
_cell.length_b   1.000
_cell.length_c   1.000
_cell.angle_alpha   90.00
_cell.angle_beta   90.00
_cell.angle_gamma   90.00
#
_symmetry.space_group_name_H-M   'P 1'
#
loop_
_entity.id
_entity.type
_entity.pdbx_description
1 polymer ?
#
loop_
_entity_poly.entity_id
_entity_poly.type
_entity_poly.pdbx_seq_one_letter_code
_entity_poly.pdbx_strand_id
1 'polypeptide(L)'
;MVTKRDYGLRLDRTSPQERARLISYINIKLKSLGLPVYSKEGTGFVQLAADMLESFRQKNRLLPRILPPADQRIQNFIDQYLADLGLARIPQIPPNTLVLDHCGMARELSLPPDEHKHASPTLTSYRVRNGVLHNPKSDRRTTEGVFHIAEGGLPIPLDKKAVPKLCFAKLLEAALNPPLEIMELPFTAKENEKAHTFVSVLLRPIVRPEIPEYCEERSMEIRFFAPGSLVANIDFVESIFGNSGDPFIPENDAAIDPVHWTGTTGCIILATHLTELTKKEIGLPPWEQATERQRRDGMCWREPTEKYNDGKPFKIAARDESGIIITIIADNYFGYSKKEIKSHISYSANLLGLAEEEHAGGALVFPSYNLGTRFVPDTNLKSKGHNLNDVYSIMRSRIDMRQEGYGIDLTFPNIIYLSEDAYISLEDQMAHWVNDGIEESLRILPGNVYINPTGYQIRMEQHSTSGAWRLIGTSA
;
A
#
# COMPACT_ATOMS: atom_id res chain seq x y z
N MET A 1 18.50 3.51 -7.15
CA MET A 1 18.31 3.60 -5.68
C MET A 1 17.25 2.57 -5.30
N VAL A 2 17.26 2.01 -4.10
CA VAL A 2 16.14 1.14 -3.69
C VAL A 2 14.89 2.01 -3.58
N THR A 3 13.83 1.66 -4.30
CA THR A 3 12.57 2.42 -4.26
C THR A 3 12.02 2.41 -2.83
N LYS A 4 11.86 3.60 -2.24
CA LYS A 4 11.41 3.74 -0.85
C LYS A 4 9.96 3.25 -0.69
N ARG A 5 9.77 2.25 0.18
CA ARG A 5 8.48 1.74 0.63
C ARG A 5 8.57 1.35 2.10
N ASP A 6 8.22 2.29 2.98
CA ASP A 6 8.19 2.02 4.41
C ASP A 6 6.83 1.43 4.82
N TYR A 7 6.85 0.18 5.28
CA TYR A 7 5.67 -0.54 5.78
C TYR A 7 5.51 -0.43 7.30
N GLY A 8 6.41 0.29 7.98
CA GLY A 8 6.36 0.48 9.43
C GLY A 8 6.62 -0.79 10.24
N LEU A 9 7.28 -1.80 9.66
CA LEU A 9 7.58 -3.09 10.33
C LEU A 9 8.50 -2.95 11.55
N ARG A 10 9.23 -1.83 11.64
CA ARG A 10 10.16 -1.52 12.74
C ARG A 10 9.60 -0.55 13.77
N LEU A 11 8.36 -0.08 13.60
CA LEU A 11 7.72 0.87 14.52
C LEU A 11 7.17 0.12 15.73
N ASP A 12 7.63 0.47 16.94
CA ASP A 12 7.02 0.02 18.18
C ASP A 12 5.82 0.90 18.52
N ARG A 13 4.67 0.50 17.97
CA ARG A 13 3.38 1.18 18.18
C ARG A 13 2.89 1.13 19.64
N THR A 14 3.52 0.33 20.50
CA THR A 14 3.19 0.25 21.93
C THR A 14 4.04 1.19 22.77
N SER A 15 5.15 1.69 22.23
CA SER A 15 6.05 2.61 22.92
C SER A 15 5.42 4.00 23.07
N PRO A 16 5.17 4.47 24.31
CA PRO A 16 4.69 5.83 24.53
C PRO A 16 5.68 6.89 24.02
N GLN A 17 6.97 6.59 24.05
CA GLN A 17 8.03 7.50 23.61
C GLN A 17 8.04 7.68 22.10
N GLU A 18 7.86 6.59 21.33
CA GLU A 18 7.75 6.69 19.87
C GLU A 18 6.49 7.44 19.46
N ARG A 19 5.37 7.15 20.12
CA ARG A 19 4.12 7.88 19.90
C ARG A 19 4.25 9.37 20.19
N ALA A 20 4.88 9.75 21.31
CA ALA A 20 5.10 11.16 21.67
C ALA A 20 5.97 11.90 20.64
N ARG A 21 6.99 11.23 20.09
CA ARG A 21 7.81 11.77 19.00
C ARG A 21 6.99 11.99 17.73
N LEU A 22 6.13 11.04 17.38
CA LEU A 22 5.23 11.15 16.23
C LEU A 22 4.24 12.30 16.39
N ILE A 23 3.61 12.46 17.57
CA ILE A 23 2.71 13.59 17.87
C ILE A 23 3.46 14.92 17.74
N SER A 24 4.67 15.01 18.28
CA SER A 24 5.52 16.21 18.16
C SER A 24 5.81 16.54 16.69
N TYR A 25 6.14 15.53 15.89
CA TYR A 25 6.39 15.69 14.46
C TYR A 25 5.13 16.17 13.70
N ILE A 26 3.97 15.58 13.96
CA ILE A 26 2.69 16.00 13.39
C ILE A 26 2.39 17.46 13.73
N ASN A 27 2.58 17.86 14.99
CA ASN A 27 2.37 19.24 15.42
C ASN A 27 3.30 20.24 14.70
N ILE A 28 4.56 19.87 14.45
CA ILE A 28 5.49 20.68 13.64
C ILE A 28 4.97 20.84 12.22
N LYS A 29 4.56 19.75 11.56
CA LYS A 29 4.02 19.78 10.19
C LYS A 29 2.77 20.66 10.12
N LEU A 30 1.81 20.49 11.03
CA LEU A 30 0.61 21.32 11.13
C LEU A 30 0.96 22.81 11.30
N LYS A 31 1.86 23.13 12.24
CA LYS A 31 2.28 24.51 12.48
C LYS A 31 2.98 25.13 11.26
N SER A 32 3.81 24.36 10.54
CA SER A 32 4.49 24.81 9.32
C SER A 32 3.51 25.18 8.20
N LEU A 33 2.35 24.52 8.16
CA LEU A 33 1.24 24.83 7.26
C LEU A 33 0.33 25.97 7.77
N GLY A 34 0.60 26.48 8.97
CA GLY A 34 -0.26 27.47 9.64
C GLY A 34 -1.58 26.91 10.15
N LEU A 35 -1.66 25.60 10.36
CA LEU A 35 -2.83 24.92 10.90
C LEU A 35 -2.77 24.84 12.45
N PRO A 36 -3.93 24.72 13.12
CA PRO A 36 -3.99 24.38 14.55
C PRO A 36 -3.25 23.08 14.86
N VAL A 37 -2.70 22.99 16.06
CA VAL A 37 -1.93 21.84 16.57
C VAL A 37 -2.65 21.21 17.76
N TYR A 38 -2.30 19.96 18.08
CA TYR A 38 -2.75 19.34 19.33
C TYR A 38 -2.01 19.98 20.52
N SER A 39 -2.76 20.51 21.50
CA SER A 39 -2.22 21.41 22.52
C SER A 39 -1.65 20.70 23.75
N LYS A 40 -2.02 19.45 23.99
CA LYS A 40 -1.71 18.75 25.26
C LYS A 40 -0.36 18.02 25.27
N GLU A 41 0.15 17.62 24.11
CA GLU A 41 1.39 16.84 23.99
C GLU A 41 2.21 17.31 22.78
N GLY A 42 3.54 17.16 22.85
CA GLY A 42 4.43 17.44 21.71
C GLY A 42 4.53 18.91 21.31
N THR A 43 4.16 19.83 22.20
CA THR A 43 4.16 21.28 21.93
C THR A 43 5.48 21.97 22.25
N GLY A 44 6.29 21.42 23.16
CA GLY A 44 7.55 22.06 23.59
C GLY A 44 8.52 22.35 22.45
N PHE A 45 8.65 21.43 21.49
CA PHE A 45 9.51 21.65 20.32
C PHE A 45 8.90 22.66 19.33
N VAL A 46 7.57 22.66 19.17
CA VAL A 46 6.88 23.66 18.33
C VAL A 46 7.07 25.07 18.90
N GLN A 47 7.02 25.23 20.21
CA GLN A 47 7.29 26.51 20.88
C GLN A 47 8.75 26.94 20.71
N LEU A 48 9.69 26.02 20.89
CA LEU A 48 11.12 26.28 20.70
C LEU A 48 11.44 26.71 19.25
N ALA A 49 10.78 26.10 18.27
CA ALA A 49 10.99 26.34 16.84
C ALA A 49 10.03 27.37 16.24
N ALA A 50 9.24 28.08 17.04
CA ALA A 50 8.12 28.91 16.56
C ALA A 50 8.55 29.96 15.53
N ASP A 51 9.61 30.72 15.81
CA ASP A 51 10.13 31.77 14.91
C ASP A 51 10.68 31.18 13.60
N MET A 52 11.32 30.01 13.68
CA MET A 52 11.83 29.30 12.50
C MET A 52 10.69 28.82 11.61
N LEU A 53 9.65 28.21 12.20
CA LEU A 53 8.47 27.75 11.48
C LEU A 53 7.67 28.91 10.87
N GLU A 54 7.56 30.04 11.59
CA GLU A 54 6.90 31.23 11.08
C GLU A 54 7.68 31.86 9.92
N SER A 55 9.01 31.97 10.05
CA SER A 55 9.89 32.41 8.96
C SER A 55 9.77 31.50 7.73
N PHE A 56 9.77 30.18 7.91
CA PHE A 56 9.53 29.21 6.83
C PHE A 56 8.17 29.44 6.15
N ARG A 57 7.11 29.64 6.94
CA ARG A 57 5.77 29.92 6.44
C ARG A 57 5.70 31.22 5.63
N GLN A 58 6.32 32.30 6.10
CA GLN A 58 6.35 33.57 5.36
C GLN A 58 7.13 33.44 4.05
N LYS A 59 8.25 32.71 4.04
CA LYS A 59 9.00 32.42 2.80
C LYS A 59 8.17 31.59 1.82
N ASN A 60 7.46 30.57 2.28
CA ASN A 60 6.60 29.76 1.42
C ASN A 60 5.45 30.55 0.80
N ARG A 61 4.91 31.57 1.48
CA ARG A 61 3.90 32.49 0.91
C ARG A 61 4.43 33.34 -0.24
N LEU A 62 5.75 33.59 -0.27
CA LEU A 62 6.40 34.36 -1.33
C LEU A 62 6.77 33.49 -2.54
N LEU A 63 6.90 32.18 -2.34
CA LEU A 63 7.18 31.27 -3.44
C LEU A 63 5.96 31.18 -4.36
N PRO A 64 6.17 31.10 -5.70
CA PRO A 64 5.13 30.69 -6.61
C PRO A 64 4.52 29.37 -6.15
N ARG A 65 3.31 29.07 -6.62
CA ARG A 65 2.64 27.80 -6.34
C ARG A 65 3.46 26.64 -6.89
N ILE A 66 4.37 26.09 -6.08
CA ILE A 66 5.24 24.97 -6.43
C ILE A 66 4.53 23.68 -6.06
N LEU A 67 4.34 22.81 -7.05
CA LEU A 67 3.92 21.44 -6.86
C LEU A 67 5.15 20.53 -6.79
N PRO A 68 5.12 19.43 -6.01
CA PRO A 68 6.16 18.42 -6.13
C PRO A 68 6.12 17.80 -7.54
N PRO A 69 7.23 17.21 -8.04
CA PRO A 69 7.32 16.73 -9.41
C PRO A 69 6.18 15.79 -9.85
N ALA A 70 5.75 14.89 -8.97
CA ALA A 70 4.63 13.99 -9.23
C ALA A 70 3.30 14.75 -9.45
N ASP A 71 3.01 15.74 -8.60
CA ASP A 71 1.80 16.57 -8.70
C ASP A 71 1.88 17.49 -9.92
N GLN A 72 3.08 17.95 -10.30
CA GLN A 72 3.28 18.73 -11.53
C GLN A 72 2.99 17.90 -12.79
N ARG A 73 3.42 16.64 -12.85
CA ARG A 73 3.06 15.72 -13.95
C ARG A 73 1.54 15.54 -14.06
N ILE A 74 0.87 15.38 -12.92
CA ILE A 74 -0.60 15.30 -12.84
C ILE A 74 -1.25 16.60 -13.33
N GLN A 75 -0.77 17.76 -12.88
CA GLN A 75 -1.32 19.06 -13.28
C GLN A 75 -1.13 19.32 -14.78
N ASN A 76 0.04 19.01 -15.33
CA ASN A 76 0.31 19.12 -16.76
C ASN A 76 -0.67 18.29 -17.59
N PHE A 77 -0.98 17.07 -17.14
CA PHE A 77 -2.02 16.25 -17.77
C PHE A 77 -3.40 16.89 -17.65
N ILE A 78 -3.80 17.40 -16.48
CA ILE A 78 -5.11 18.08 -16.33
C ILE A 78 -5.21 19.27 -17.30
N ASP A 79 -4.16 20.09 -17.38
CA ASP A 79 -4.11 21.27 -18.23
C ASP A 79 -4.21 20.91 -19.71
N GLN A 80 -3.46 19.91 -20.17
CA GLN A 80 -3.48 19.43 -21.54
C GLN A 80 -4.78 18.69 -21.88
N TYR A 81 -5.20 17.78 -21.00
CA TYR A 81 -6.41 17.00 -21.17
C TYR A 81 -7.60 17.94 -21.27
N LEU A 82 -7.73 18.99 -20.46
CA LEU A 82 -8.91 19.87 -20.48
C LEU A 82 -8.80 21.12 -21.38
N ALA A 83 -7.71 21.27 -22.15
CA ALA A 83 -7.41 22.49 -22.91
C ALA A 83 -8.47 22.87 -23.96
N ASP A 84 -9.08 21.87 -24.60
CA ASP A 84 -10.08 22.02 -25.66
C ASP A 84 -11.45 22.51 -25.16
N LEU A 85 -11.70 22.46 -23.85
CA LEU A 85 -12.99 22.83 -23.28
C LEU A 85 -13.21 24.33 -23.14
N GLY A 86 -12.17 25.15 -23.31
CA GLY A 86 -12.28 26.61 -23.17
C GLY A 86 -12.78 27.07 -21.79
N LEU A 87 -12.44 26.32 -20.73
CA LEU A 87 -12.86 26.62 -19.36
C LEU A 87 -12.28 27.96 -18.91
N ALA A 88 -13.09 28.77 -18.21
CA ALA A 88 -12.61 30.02 -17.61
C ALA A 88 -11.46 29.78 -16.60
N ARG A 89 -11.48 28.61 -15.94
CA ARG A 89 -10.44 28.16 -15.04
C ARG A 89 -10.32 26.64 -15.12
N ILE A 90 -9.10 26.15 -15.29
CA ILE A 90 -8.79 24.71 -15.22
C ILE A 90 -8.68 24.32 -13.74
N PRO A 91 -9.24 23.17 -13.30
CA PRO A 91 -9.06 22.65 -11.94
C PRO A 91 -7.57 22.48 -11.60
N GLN A 92 -7.19 22.81 -10.36
CA GLN A 92 -5.78 22.83 -9.95
C GLN A 92 -5.56 22.01 -8.67
N ILE A 93 -4.59 21.07 -8.70
CA ILE A 93 -4.20 20.25 -7.54
C ILE A 93 -3.79 21.15 -6.36
N PRO A 94 -4.32 20.94 -5.14
CA PRO A 94 -4.00 21.77 -3.99
C PRO A 94 -2.49 21.73 -3.69
N PRO A 95 -1.82 22.90 -3.63
CA PRO A 95 -0.36 22.95 -3.47
C PRO A 95 0.05 22.71 -2.02
N ASN A 96 -0.85 23.04 -1.08
CA ASN A 96 -0.63 22.97 0.35
C ASN A 96 -1.50 21.86 0.92
N THR A 97 -0.98 20.63 0.87
CA THR A 97 -1.57 19.48 1.56
C THR A 97 -0.72 19.12 2.77
N LEU A 98 -1.33 18.50 3.78
CA LEU A 98 -0.57 17.82 4.83
C LEU A 98 -0.02 16.51 4.24
N VAL A 99 1.21 16.60 3.75
CA VAL A 99 1.97 15.45 3.23
C VAL A 99 2.29 14.49 4.38
N LEU A 100 1.89 13.23 4.23
CA LEU A 100 2.15 12.14 5.16
C LEU A 100 3.40 11.39 4.69
N ASP A 101 4.55 11.83 5.15
CA ASP A 101 5.88 11.45 4.69
C ASP A 101 6.56 10.37 5.57
N HIS A 102 5.91 9.98 6.66
CA HIS A 102 6.36 8.91 7.55
C HIS A 102 5.23 7.91 7.81
N CYS A 103 5.59 6.61 7.77
CA CYS A 103 4.64 5.56 8.08
C CYS A 103 4.09 5.72 9.51
N GLY A 104 2.78 5.53 9.68
CA GLY A 104 2.09 5.64 10.96
C GLY A 104 1.52 7.03 11.28
N MET A 105 1.95 8.09 10.57
CA MET A 105 1.34 9.42 10.71
C MET A 105 -0.15 9.39 10.41
N ALA A 106 -0.55 8.76 9.30
CA ALA A 106 -1.95 8.67 8.88
C ALA A 106 -2.83 8.01 9.96
N ARG A 107 -2.30 6.97 10.62
CA ARG A 107 -2.98 6.29 11.72
C ARG A 107 -3.19 7.18 12.93
N GLU A 108 -2.13 7.86 13.38
CA GLU A 108 -2.25 8.77 14.53
C GLU A 108 -3.18 9.95 14.22
N LEU A 109 -3.17 10.45 12.97
CA LEU A 109 -4.06 11.51 12.50
C LEU A 109 -5.55 11.11 12.42
N SER A 110 -5.84 9.81 12.40
CA SER A 110 -7.20 9.29 12.17
C SER A 110 -8.14 9.44 13.37
N LEU A 111 -7.63 9.84 14.54
CA LEU A 111 -8.40 10.08 15.76
C LEU A 111 -7.72 11.16 16.64
N PRO A 112 -8.47 11.91 17.48
CA PRO A 112 -7.89 12.82 18.47
C PRO A 112 -6.92 12.07 19.42
N PRO A 113 -5.72 12.57 19.72
CA PRO A 113 -4.70 11.81 20.47
C PRO A 113 -5.13 11.32 21.86
N ASP A 114 -6.05 12.02 22.52
CA ASP A 114 -6.55 11.76 23.87
C ASP A 114 -7.87 10.98 23.92
N GLU A 115 -8.40 10.57 22.77
CA GLU A 115 -9.70 9.89 22.69
C GLU A 115 -9.56 8.46 22.18
N HIS A 116 -10.59 7.64 22.41
CA HIS A 116 -10.66 6.30 21.82
C HIS A 116 -11.71 6.18 20.72
N LYS A 117 -12.45 7.25 20.44
CA LYS A 117 -13.51 7.29 19.44
C LYS A 117 -13.58 8.65 18.76
N HIS A 118 -13.83 8.65 17.46
CA HIS A 118 -14.14 9.87 16.70
C HIS A 118 -15.17 9.56 15.62
N ALA A 119 -16.08 10.49 15.36
CA ALA A 119 -17.07 10.39 14.30
C ALA A 119 -17.01 11.64 13.43
N SER A 120 -16.84 11.40 12.13
CA SER A 120 -16.96 12.38 11.04
C SER A 120 -18.24 12.09 10.24
N PRO A 121 -18.61 12.91 9.24
CA PRO A 121 -19.87 12.74 8.51
C PRO A 121 -20.03 11.36 7.82
N THR A 122 -18.91 10.75 7.42
CA THR A 122 -18.91 9.50 6.64
C THR A 122 -18.07 8.39 7.26
N LEU A 123 -17.46 8.60 8.43
CA LEU A 123 -16.57 7.62 9.06
C LEU A 123 -16.63 7.70 10.59
N THR A 124 -16.81 6.55 11.24
CA THR A 124 -16.61 6.41 12.70
C THR A 124 -15.39 5.55 13.00
N SER A 125 -14.46 6.08 13.78
CA SER A 125 -13.17 5.45 14.09
C SER A 125 -13.07 5.12 15.58
N TYR A 126 -12.32 4.07 15.91
CA TYR A 126 -12.06 3.62 17.28
C TYR A 126 -10.61 3.17 17.46
N ARG A 127 -9.97 3.55 18.57
CA ARG A 127 -8.77 2.87 19.07
C ARG A 127 -9.23 1.61 19.82
N VAL A 128 -8.73 0.45 19.43
CA VAL A 128 -9.06 -0.85 20.03
C VAL A 128 -7.79 -1.56 20.49
N ARG A 129 -7.91 -2.58 21.35
CA ARG A 129 -6.75 -3.29 21.93
C ARG A 129 -5.76 -3.82 20.88
N ASN A 130 -6.26 -4.23 19.71
CA ASN A 130 -5.45 -4.84 18.65
C ASN A 130 -5.08 -3.84 17.52
N GLY A 131 -5.34 -2.54 17.69
CA GLY A 131 -5.05 -1.53 16.67
C GLY A 131 -6.16 -0.49 16.51
N VAL A 132 -6.63 -0.31 15.28
CA VAL A 132 -7.65 0.68 14.94
C VAL A 132 -8.81 0.02 14.19
N LEU A 133 -10.03 0.49 14.46
CA LEU A 133 -11.25 0.08 13.78
C LEU A 133 -11.89 1.30 13.11
N HIS A 134 -12.24 1.17 11.85
CA HIS A 134 -12.88 2.22 11.06
C HIS A 134 -14.16 1.69 10.41
N ASN A 135 -15.29 2.30 10.73
CA ASN A 135 -16.61 1.97 10.20
C ASN A 135 -17.07 3.11 9.27
N PRO A 136 -16.86 3.00 7.94
CA PRO A 136 -17.37 3.96 6.98
C PRO A 136 -18.89 3.90 6.89
N LYS A 137 -19.52 4.97 6.39
CA LYS A 137 -20.98 5.06 6.21
C LYS A 137 -21.53 3.93 5.35
N SER A 138 -20.79 3.55 4.30
CA SER A 138 -21.08 2.39 3.46
C SER A 138 -20.19 1.21 3.87
N ASP A 139 -20.80 0.09 4.25
CA ASP A 139 -20.13 -1.09 4.81
C ASP A 139 -19.60 -2.06 3.74
N ARG A 140 -19.99 -1.86 2.48
CA ARG A 140 -19.62 -2.73 1.35
C ARG A 140 -19.45 -1.97 0.05
N ARG A 141 -18.70 -2.58 -0.86
CA ARG A 141 -18.47 -2.10 -2.22
C ARG A 141 -19.62 -2.50 -3.15
N THR A 142 -20.04 -1.57 -4.01
CA THR A 142 -20.93 -1.83 -5.15
C THR A 142 -20.11 -1.94 -6.43
N THR A 143 -20.56 -2.77 -7.38
CA THR A 143 -19.90 -2.98 -8.67
C THR A 143 -20.75 -2.52 -9.84
N GLU A 144 -22.06 -2.70 -9.76
CA GLU A 144 -23.02 -2.30 -10.79
C GLU A 144 -23.07 -0.77 -10.95
N GLY A 145 -22.76 -0.29 -12.16
CA GLY A 145 -22.90 1.11 -12.52
C GLY A 145 -21.96 2.08 -11.79
N VAL A 146 -20.90 1.59 -11.14
CA VAL A 146 -19.97 2.38 -10.31
C VAL A 146 -18.77 2.91 -11.11
N PHE A 147 -18.35 2.22 -12.17
CA PHE A 147 -17.12 2.56 -12.89
C PHE A 147 -17.42 3.42 -14.13
N HIS A 148 -17.08 4.70 -14.01
CA HIS A 148 -17.22 5.71 -15.04
C HIS A 148 -15.86 6.06 -15.64
N ILE A 149 -15.85 6.44 -16.91
CA ILE A 149 -14.64 6.83 -17.63
C ILE A 149 -14.93 8.10 -18.42
N ALA A 150 -14.07 9.10 -18.26
CA ALA A 150 -14.13 10.35 -19.00
C ALA A 150 -13.76 10.13 -20.48
N GLU A 151 -14.50 10.77 -21.37
CA GLU A 151 -14.16 10.92 -22.78
C GLU A 151 -12.93 11.82 -22.97
N GLY A 152 -12.27 11.70 -24.12
CA GLY A 152 -11.10 12.53 -24.50
C GLY A 152 -9.74 11.86 -24.30
N GLY A 153 -9.70 10.59 -23.89
CA GLY A 153 -8.48 9.78 -23.79
C GLY A 153 -8.62 8.42 -24.49
N LEU A 154 -8.00 7.39 -23.92
CA LEU A 154 -8.07 6.03 -24.48
C LEU A 154 -9.52 5.51 -24.60
N PRO A 155 -9.81 4.61 -25.56
CA PRO A 155 -11.15 4.08 -25.80
C PRO A 155 -11.86 3.60 -24.54
N ILE A 156 -13.16 3.87 -24.45
CA ILE A 156 -13.98 3.51 -23.29
C ILE A 156 -14.58 2.11 -23.53
N PRO A 157 -14.31 1.12 -22.65
CA PRO A 157 -14.93 -0.19 -22.75
C PRO A 157 -16.46 -0.10 -22.70
N LEU A 158 -17.13 -0.96 -23.47
CA LEU A 158 -18.59 -0.90 -23.65
C LEU A 158 -19.38 -1.05 -22.35
N ASP A 159 -18.82 -1.79 -21.39
CA ASP A 159 -19.41 -2.10 -20.08
C ASP A 159 -19.24 -0.97 -19.05
N LYS A 160 -18.50 0.09 -19.38
CA LYS A 160 -18.29 1.26 -18.51
C LYS A 160 -19.23 2.40 -18.90
N LYS A 161 -19.55 3.28 -17.95
CA LYS A 161 -20.31 4.49 -18.24
C LYS A 161 -19.39 5.55 -18.86
N ALA A 162 -19.71 6.04 -20.05
CA ALA A 162 -18.97 7.07 -20.75
C ALA A 162 -19.41 8.46 -20.27
N VAL A 163 -18.46 9.27 -19.77
CA VAL A 163 -18.76 10.58 -19.17
C VAL A 163 -18.19 11.69 -20.05
N PRO A 164 -18.99 12.68 -20.45
CA PRO A 164 -18.49 13.83 -21.20
C PRO A 164 -17.34 14.52 -20.47
N LYS A 165 -16.35 14.97 -21.24
CA LYS A 165 -15.13 15.60 -20.72
C LYS A 165 -15.40 16.83 -19.84
N LEU A 166 -16.39 17.64 -20.21
CA LEU A 166 -16.86 18.78 -19.40
C LEU A 166 -17.42 18.34 -18.04
N CYS A 167 -18.14 17.22 -18.00
CA CYS A 167 -18.66 16.68 -16.74
C CYS A 167 -17.52 16.20 -15.83
N PHE A 168 -16.49 15.55 -16.38
CA PHE A 168 -15.29 15.21 -15.62
C PHE A 168 -14.58 16.45 -15.07
N ALA A 169 -14.43 17.51 -15.87
CA ALA A 169 -13.81 18.76 -15.42
C ALA A 169 -14.53 19.36 -14.20
N LYS A 170 -15.87 19.42 -14.24
CA LYS A 170 -16.68 19.92 -13.13
C LYS A 170 -16.64 19.02 -11.89
N LEU A 171 -16.62 17.70 -12.08
CA LEU A 171 -16.45 16.74 -10.99
C LEU A 171 -15.07 16.88 -10.34
N LEU A 172 -14.01 17.07 -11.14
CA LEU A 172 -12.65 17.31 -10.65
C LEU A 172 -12.56 18.64 -9.89
N GLU A 173 -13.15 19.71 -10.41
CA GLU A 173 -13.23 20.99 -9.71
C GLU A 173 -13.90 20.83 -8.34
N ALA A 174 -15.07 20.17 -8.29
CA ALA A 174 -15.77 19.91 -7.04
C ALA A 174 -14.97 18.99 -6.09
N ALA A 175 -14.26 17.99 -6.63
CA ALA A 175 -13.44 17.08 -5.83
C ALA A 175 -12.28 17.80 -5.12
N LEU A 176 -11.70 18.80 -5.78
CA LEU A 176 -10.59 19.61 -5.26
C LEU A 176 -11.06 20.77 -4.37
N ASN A 177 -12.37 21.01 -4.28
CA ASN A 177 -13.00 22.03 -3.42
C ASN A 177 -14.07 21.41 -2.50
N PRO A 178 -13.67 20.49 -1.60
CA PRO A 178 -14.60 19.83 -0.67
C PRO A 178 -15.19 20.80 0.37
N PRO A 179 -16.40 20.51 0.90
CA PRO A 179 -16.96 21.23 2.05
C PRO A 179 -16.04 21.21 3.28
N LEU A 180 -16.11 22.27 4.08
CA LEU A 180 -15.24 22.45 5.26
C LEU A 180 -15.37 21.29 6.27
N GLU A 181 -16.57 20.72 6.42
CA GLU A 181 -16.87 19.64 7.34
C GLU A 181 -16.06 18.37 7.05
N ILE A 182 -15.92 17.98 5.77
CA ILE A 182 -15.12 16.79 5.41
C ILE A 182 -13.61 17.09 5.39
N MET A 183 -13.23 18.37 5.42
CA MET A 183 -11.82 18.77 5.52
C MET A 183 -11.29 18.74 6.96
N GLU A 184 -12.17 18.64 7.96
CA GLU A 184 -11.78 18.59 9.39
C GLU A 184 -10.86 17.38 9.67
N LEU A 185 -9.69 17.66 10.24
CA LEU A 185 -8.71 16.65 10.62
C LEU A 185 -9.06 16.05 12.00
N PRO A 186 -9.28 14.73 12.12
CA PRO A 186 -9.68 14.10 13.38
C PRO A 186 -8.71 14.39 14.54
N PHE A 187 -7.42 14.47 14.25
CA PHE A 187 -6.35 14.77 15.21
C PHE A 187 -6.61 16.04 16.05
N THR A 188 -7.18 17.08 15.45
CA THR A 188 -7.47 18.36 16.12
C THR A 188 -8.94 18.55 16.48
N ALA A 189 -9.78 17.51 16.33
CA ALA A 189 -11.23 17.66 16.48
C ALA A 189 -11.70 18.04 17.90
N LYS A 190 -10.81 17.92 18.90
CA LYS A 190 -11.04 18.29 20.31
C LYS A 190 -10.37 19.60 20.73
N GLU A 191 -9.67 20.25 19.82
CA GLU A 191 -9.09 21.56 20.06
C GLU A 191 -10.14 22.67 19.87
N ASN A 192 -9.88 23.84 20.46
CA ASN A 192 -10.75 25.02 20.27
C ASN A 192 -10.78 25.47 18.81
N GLU A 193 -9.64 25.41 18.14
CA GLU A 193 -9.50 25.64 16.70
C GLU A 193 -9.15 24.32 16.01
N LYS A 194 -9.90 23.98 14.96
CA LYS A 194 -9.74 22.72 14.24
C LYS A 194 -8.98 22.92 12.95
N ALA A 195 -8.08 22.00 12.63
CA ALA A 195 -7.40 22.01 11.34
C ALA A 195 -8.32 21.49 10.24
N HIS A 196 -8.40 22.23 9.13
CA HIS A 196 -9.10 21.83 7.91
C HIS A 196 -8.09 21.77 6.76
N THR A 197 -7.82 20.58 6.24
CA THR A 197 -6.78 20.40 5.22
C THR A 197 -7.03 19.17 4.36
N PHE A 198 -6.47 19.18 3.15
CA PHE A 198 -6.22 17.96 2.41
C PHE A 198 -5.02 17.25 3.05
N VAL A 199 -5.06 15.94 3.08
CA VAL A 199 -3.93 15.06 3.36
C VAL A 199 -3.48 14.39 2.07
N SER A 200 -2.18 14.10 1.93
CA SER A 200 -1.67 13.38 0.77
C SER A 200 -0.54 12.40 1.11
N VAL A 201 -0.41 11.33 0.33
CA VAL A 201 0.70 10.38 0.43
C VAL A 201 1.25 10.04 -0.96
N LEU A 202 2.57 9.83 -1.04
CA LEU A 202 3.23 9.26 -2.21
C LEU A 202 3.37 7.75 -2.01
N LEU A 203 2.93 6.98 -2.99
CA LEU A 203 3.06 5.52 -3.04
C LEU A 203 3.86 5.11 -4.27
N ARG A 204 4.63 4.03 -4.18
CA ARG A 204 5.39 3.45 -5.30
C ARG A 204 5.04 1.98 -5.56
N PRO A 205 3.77 1.63 -5.86
CA PRO A 205 3.38 0.22 -6.01
C PRO A 205 4.13 -0.46 -7.16
N ILE A 206 4.53 -1.70 -6.93
CA ILE A 206 5.22 -2.54 -7.92
C ILE A 206 4.28 -2.83 -9.09
N VAL A 207 4.80 -2.71 -10.32
CA VAL A 207 4.10 -3.04 -11.57
C VAL A 207 4.78 -4.21 -12.26
N ARG A 208 6.12 -4.24 -12.29
CA ARG A 208 6.90 -5.36 -12.81
C ARG A 208 7.82 -5.88 -11.71
N PRO A 209 7.73 -7.16 -11.32
CA PRO A 209 8.66 -7.74 -10.35
C PRO A 209 10.08 -7.85 -10.94
N GLU A 210 11.07 -7.99 -10.06
CA GLU A 210 12.43 -8.35 -10.46
C GLU A 210 12.47 -9.82 -10.88
N ILE A 211 13.25 -10.09 -11.93
CA ILE A 211 13.70 -11.43 -12.30
C ILE A 211 15.23 -11.35 -12.42
N PRO A 212 15.99 -12.03 -11.52
CA PRO A 212 17.45 -11.97 -11.53
C PRO A 212 18.02 -12.24 -12.91
N GLU A 213 19.03 -11.46 -13.29
CA GLU A 213 19.73 -11.54 -14.59
C GLU A 213 18.88 -11.22 -15.83
N TYR A 214 17.59 -10.90 -15.67
CA TYR A 214 16.68 -10.58 -16.77
C TYR A 214 16.13 -9.16 -16.69
N CYS A 215 15.49 -8.79 -15.57
CA CYS A 215 14.90 -7.46 -15.45
C CYS A 215 14.80 -6.96 -14.00
N GLU A 216 15.00 -5.65 -13.84
CA GLU A 216 14.82 -4.95 -12.57
C GLU A 216 13.34 -4.80 -12.21
N GLU A 217 13.05 -4.74 -10.91
CA GLU A 217 11.74 -4.32 -10.42
C GLU A 217 11.41 -2.90 -10.92
N ARG A 218 10.16 -2.69 -11.37
CA ARG A 218 9.65 -1.36 -11.68
C ARG A 218 8.35 -1.07 -10.95
N SER A 219 8.22 0.16 -10.52
CA SER A 219 7.02 0.71 -9.89
C SER A 219 6.49 1.90 -10.65
N MET A 220 5.19 2.14 -10.56
CA MET A 220 4.64 3.45 -10.87
C MET A 220 4.69 4.34 -9.62
N GLU A 221 4.41 5.63 -9.77
CA GLU A 221 4.13 6.51 -8.64
C GLU A 221 2.65 6.85 -8.56
N ILE A 222 2.09 6.91 -7.36
CA ILE A 222 0.71 7.34 -7.12
C ILE A 222 0.67 8.43 -6.07
N ARG A 223 -0.03 9.52 -6.38
CA ARG A 223 -0.39 10.58 -5.46
C ARG A 223 -1.82 10.38 -5.00
N PHE A 224 -1.98 10.06 -3.72
CA PHE A 224 -3.28 9.80 -3.13
C PHE A 224 -3.69 11.00 -2.25
N PHE A 225 -4.81 11.63 -2.59
CA PHE A 225 -5.35 12.80 -1.92
C PHE A 225 -6.67 12.46 -1.23
N ALA A 226 -6.84 12.96 -0.02
CA ALA A 226 -8.09 12.85 0.70
C ALA A 226 -8.34 14.10 1.57
N PRO A 227 -9.60 14.54 1.75
CA PRO A 227 -9.97 15.46 2.81
C PRO A 227 -9.55 14.92 4.18
N GLY A 228 -9.23 15.80 5.14
CA GLY A 228 -8.70 15.44 6.45
C GLY A 228 -9.54 14.40 7.20
N SER A 229 -10.87 14.45 7.09
CA SER A 229 -11.76 13.48 7.76
C SER A 229 -11.59 12.04 7.25
N LEU A 230 -11.01 11.87 6.06
CA LEU A 230 -10.81 10.60 5.36
C LEU A 230 -9.35 10.11 5.45
N VAL A 231 -8.53 10.67 6.34
CA VAL A 231 -7.12 10.29 6.51
C VAL A 231 -6.91 8.80 6.83
N ALA A 232 -7.91 8.13 7.42
CA ALA A 232 -7.89 6.68 7.64
C ALA A 232 -7.74 5.89 6.32
N ASN A 233 -8.28 6.38 5.20
CA ASN A 233 -8.10 5.75 3.90
C ASN A 233 -6.63 5.79 3.45
N ILE A 234 -5.88 6.82 3.87
CA ILE A 234 -4.44 6.89 3.62
C ILE A 234 -3.70 5.87 4.50
N ASP A 235 -4.03 5.75 5.79
CA ASP A 235 -3.45 4.69 6.66
C ASP A 235 -3.67 3.30 6.04
N PHE A 236 -4.85 3.05 5.50
CA PHE A 236 -5.17 1.80 4.84
C PHE A 236 -4.31 1.50 3.62
N VAL A 237 -4.17 2.45 2.67
CA VAL A 237 -3.36 2.21 1.46
C VAL A 237 -1.86 2.23 1.77
N GLU A 238 -1.41 3.07 2.71
CA GLU A 238 -0.03 3.08 3.19
C GLU A 238 0.35 1.72 3.78
N SER A 239 -0.53 1.13 4.61
CA SER A 239 -0.30 -0.19 5.22
C SER A 239 -0.19 -1.32 4.19
N ILE A 240 -0.76 -1.16 2.99
CA ILE A 240 -0.73 -2.18 1.93
C ILE A 240 0.44 -1.94 0.97
N PHE A 241 0.69 -0.70 0.58
CA PHE A 241 1.60 -0.35 -0.52
C PHE A 241 2.90 0.35 -0.10
N GLY A 242 3.02 0.69 1.18
CA GLY A 242 4.19 1.35 1.78
C GLY A 242 4.22 2.86 1.54
N ASN A 243 4.81 3.59 2.47
CA ASN A 243 5.01 5.04 2.38
C ASN A 243 6.30 5.36 1.57
N SER A 244 6.21 6.22 0.56
CA SER A 244 7.34 6.59 -0.28
C SER A 244 7.95 7.97 0.03
N GLY A 245 7.63 8.53 1.19
CA GLY A 245 8.21 9.76 1.72
C GLY A 245 7.56 11.05 1.22
N ASP A 246 8.27 12.16 1.46
CA ASP A 246 7.84 13.49 1.03
C ASP A 246 8.10 13.66 -0.48
N PRO A 247 7.08 13.94 -1.31
CA PRO A 247 7.25 14.09 -2.75
C PRO A 247 8.01 15.35 -3.16
N PHE A 248 8.26 16.30 -2.26
CA PHE A 248 9.10 17.47 -2.52
C PHE A 248 10.60 17.15 -2.44
N ILE A 249 10.97 16.05 -1.81
CA ILE A 249 12.36 15.60 -1.70
C ILE A 249 12.78 14.96 -3.04
N PRO A 250 13.82 15.46 -3.73
CA PRO A 250 14.23 14.94 -5.04
C PRO A 250 14.50 13.44 -5.06
N GLU A 251 15.04 12.88 -3.98
CA GLU A 251 15.30 11.44 -3.83
C GLU A 251 14.03 10.57 -3.95
N ASN A 252 12.85 11.17 -3.72
CA ASN A 252 11.56 10.49 -3.86
C ASN A 252 10.88 10.76 -5.22
N ASP A 253 11.45 11.60 -6.09
CA ASP A 253 10.93 11.81 -7.45
C ASP A 253 11.20 10.56 -8.31
N ALA A 254 10.14 9.97 -8.87
CA ALA A 254 10.29 8.79 -9.71
C ALA A 254 11.12 9.06 -10.99
N ALA A 255 11.12 10.30 -11.50
CA ALA A 255 11.81 10.65 -12.73
C ALA A 255 13.34 10.63 -12.62
N ILE A 256 13.90 10.77 -11.42
CA ILE A 256 15.36 10.70 -11.21
C ILE A 256 15.89 9.26 -11.16
N ASP A 257 15.01 8.26 -11.03
CA ASP A 257 15.34 6.83 -11.10
C ASP A 257 14.50 6.11 -12.17
N PRO A 258 14.76 6.36 -13.46
CA PRO A 258 13.99 5.79 -14.57
C PRO A 258 14.17 4.27 -14.70
N VAL A 259 15.19 3.69 -14.05
CA VAL A 259 15.43 2.23 -14.06
C VAL A 259 14.33 1.51 -13.29
N HIS A 260 13.90 2.09 -12.17
CA HIS A 260 12.90 1.52 -11.25
C HIS A 260 11.51 2.18 -11.35
N TRP A 261 11.32 3.08 -12.32
CA TRP A 261 10.04 3.70 -12.64
C TRP A 261 9.48 3.18 -13.97
N THR A 262 8.17 3.03 -14.05
CA THR A 262 7.43 2.65 -15.26
C THR A 262 7.24 3.80 -16.25
N GLY A 263 7.53 5.04 -15.84
CA GLY A 263 7.18 6.24 -16.61
C GLY A 263 5.71 6.64 -16.48
N THR A 264 4.96 6.03 -15.57
CA THR A 264 3.53 6.31 -15.35
C THR A 264 3.26 6.91 -13.98
N THR A 265 2.27 7.80 -13.91
CA THR A 265 1.86 8.49 -12.68
C THR A 265 0.36 8.38 -12.47
N GLY A 266 -0.03 7.99 -11.27
CA GLY A 266 -1.43 7.92 -10.84
C GLY A 266 -1.81 9.05 -9.89
N CYS A 267 -3.05 9.52 -9.98
CA CYS A 267 -3.68 10.43 -9.02
C CYS A 267 -5.00 9.84 -8.53
N ILE A 268 -5.17 9.69 -7.22
CA ILE A 268 -6.44 9.23 -6.64
C ILE A 268 -6.95 10.30 -5.68
N ILE A 269 -8.21 10.71 -5.83
CA ILE A 269 -8.84 11.75 -5.00
C ILE A 269 -10.12 11.17 -4.36
N LEU A 270 -10.19 11.18 -3.03
CA LEU A 270 -11.43 10.86 -2.32
C LEU A 270 -12.33 12.09 -2.21
N ALA A 271 -13.59 11.97 -2.61
CA ALA A 271 -14.53 13.08 -2.67
C ALA A 271 -15.96 12.60 -2.41
N THR A 272 -16.27 12.19 -1.17
CA THR A 272 -17.56 11.60 -0.80
C THR A 272 -18.75 12.54 -1.02
N HIS A 273 -18.53 13.85 -1.07
CA HIS A 273 -19.57 14.85 -1.28
C HIS A 273 -20.11 14.90 -2.71
N LEU A 274 -19.43 14.27 -3.68
CA LEU A 274 -19.86 14.33 -5.09
C LEU A 274 -21.16 13.58 -5.38
N THR A 275 -21.60 12.68 -4.49
CA THR A 275 -22.91 12.03 -4.60
C THR A 275 -24.07 13.03 -4.47
N GLU A 276 -23.80 14.23 -3.96
CA GLU A 276 -24.81 15.28 -3.80
C GLU A 276 -24.96 16.19 -5.01
N LEU A 277 -24.09 16.12 -6.01
CA LEU A 277 -24.18 16.96 -7.19
C LEU A 277 -25.31 16.49 -8.12
N THR A 278 -26.02 17.44 -8.73
CA THR A 278 -27.01 17.11 -9.76
C THR A 278 -26.34 16.89 -11.11
N LYS A 279 -26.98 16.04 -11.95
CA LYS A 279 -26.57 15.83 -13.35
C LYS A 279 -26.51 17.15 -14.13
N LYS A 280 -27.42 18.07 -13.82
CA LYS A 280 -27.48 19.39 -14.46
C LYS A 280 -26.30 20.29 -14.05
N GLU A 281 -25.96 20.37 -12.76
CA GLU A 281 -24.83 21.18 -12.25
C GLU A 281 -23.51 20.79 -12.93
N ILE A 282 -23.28 19.49 -13.09
CA ILE A 282 -22.10 18.95 -13.76
C ILE A 282 -22.20 18.94 -15.29
N GLY A 283 -23.22 19.58 -15.87
CA GLY A 283 -23.31 19.85 -17.30
C GLY A 283 -23.74 18.68 -18.17
N LEU A 284 -24.42 17.67 -17.62
CA LEU A 284 -25.05 16.64 -18.45
C LEU A 284 -26.26 17.21 -19.21
N PRO A 285 -26.58 16.68 -20.39
CA PRO A 285 -27.71 17.16 -21.20
C PRO A 285 -29.07 16.72 -20.64
N PRO A 286 -30.15 17.46 -20.96
CA PRO A 286 -31.51 16.94 -20.82
C PRO A 286 -31.72 15.67 -21.65
N TRP A 287 -32.63 14.79 -21.23
CA TRP A 287 -32.91 13.49 -21.87
C TRP A 287 -33.17 13.60 -23.38
N GLU A 288 -33.90 14.62 -23.82
CA GLU A 288 -34.24 14.82 -25.23
C GLU A 288 -33.04 15.18 -26.11
N GLN A 289 -31.97 15.72 -25.51
CA GLN A 289 -30.73 16.07 -26.21
C GLN A 289 -29.64 15.00 -26.04
N ALA A 290 -29.94 13.93 -25.30
CA ALA A 290 -28.99 12.87 -25.01
C ALA A 290 -28.96 11.80 -26.11
N THR A 291 -27.76 11.34 -26.43
CA THR A 291 -27.55 10.17 -27.30
C THR A 291 -28.09 8.90 -26.66
N GLU A 292 -28.29 7.85 -27.44
CA GLU A 292 -28.70 6.53 -26.93
C GLU A 292 -27.72 6.00 -25.87
N ARG A 293 -26.42 6.21 -26.08
CA ARG A 293 -25.37 5.82 -25.13
C ARG A 293 -25.49 6.60 -23.82
N GLN A 294 -25.69 7.91 -23.88
CA GLN A 294 -25.88 8.73 -22.68
C GLN A 294 -27.13 8.32 -21.90
N ARG A 295 -28.24 8.04 -22.59
CA ARG A 295 -29.47 7.54 -21.98
C ARG A 295 -29.26 6.19 -21.28
N ARG A 296 -28.59 5.25 -21.94
CA ARG A 296 -28.24 3.94 -21.39
C ARG A 296 -27.35 4.03 -20.15
N ASP A 297 -26.36 4.91 -20.18
CA ASP A 297 -25.39 5.08 -19.09
C ASP A 297 -25.91 5.96 -17.94
N GLY A 298 -27.09 6.57 -18.09
CA GLY A 298 -27.65 7.53 -17.13
C GLY A 298 -26.94 8.89 -17.14
N MET A 299 -26.25 9.24 -18.24
CA MET A 299 -25.48 10.46 -18.45
C MET A 299 -26.33 11.57 -19.09
N CYS A 300 -27.56 11.71 -18.58
CA CYS A 300 -28.53 12.73 -18.92
C CYS A 300 -29.59 12.80 -17.81
N TRP A 301 -30.38 13.89 -17.78
CA TRP A 301 -31.42 14.09 -16.78
C TRP A 301 -32.78 14.38 -17.42
N ARG A 302 -33.87 13.94 -16.78
CA ARG A 302 -35.25 14.35 -17.10
C ARG A 302 -35.66 15.49 -16.19
N GLU A 303 -35.36 15.37 -14.91
CA GLU A 303 -35.59 16.41 -13.91
C GLU A 303 -34.29 17.12 -13.52
N PRO A 304 -34.27 18.47 -13.44
CA PRO A 304 -33.09 19.23 -13.05
C PRO A 304 -32.45 18.85 -11.71
N THR A 305 -33.23 18.23 -10.81
CA THR A 305 -32.82 17.85 -9.45
C THR A 305 -32.22 16.45 -9.37
N GLU A 306 -32.18 15.69 -10.47
CA GLU A 306 -31.60 14.35 -10.48
C GLU A 306 -30.13 14.39 -10.07
N LYS A 307 -29.80 13.64 -9.01
CA LYS A 307 -28.43 13.46 -8.54
C LYS A 307 -27.61 12.66 -9.55
N TYR A 308 -26.34 12.98 -9.67
CA TYR A 308 -25.41 12.21 -10.48
C TYR A 308 -25.30 10.78 -9.93
N ASN A 309 -25.31 9.81 -10.84
CA ASN A 309 -25.36 8.39 -10.49
C ASN A 309 -26.48 8.03 -9.49
N ASP A 310 -27.58 8.78 -9.53
CA ASP A 310 -28.73 8.62 -8.62
C ASP A 310 -28.36 8.77 -7.13
N GLY A 311 -27.31 9.56 -6.84
CA GLY A 311 -26.78 9.74 -5.50
C GLY A 311 -26.00 8.54 -4.95
N LYS A 312 -25.69 7.55 -5.79
CA LYS A 312 -24.95 6.35 -5.41
C LYS A 312 -23.44 6.53 -5.57
N PRO A 313 -22.62 5.83 -4.77
CA PRO A 313 -21.18 5.74 -4.95
C PRO A 313 -20.75 5.47 -6.40
N PHE A 314 -19.72 6.18 -6.85
CA PHE A 314 -19.07 5.95 -8.14
C PHE A 314 -17.58 6.22 -8.05
N LYS A 315 -16.86 5.76 -9.08
CA LYS A 315 -15.54 6.26 -9.42
C LYS A 315 -15.50 6.73 -10.86
N ILE A 316 -14.75 7.78 -11.14
CA ILE A 316 -14.57 8.29 -12.50
C ILE A 316 -13.08 8.43 -12.80
N ALA A 317 -12.64 7.82 -13.90
CA ALA A 317 -11.25 7.84 -14.33
C ALA A 317 -11.07 8.67 -15.62
N ALA A 318 -10.01 9.47 -15.69
CA ALA A 318 -9.48 10.07 -16.91
C ALA A 318 -8.05 9.57 -17.12
N ARG A 319 -7.74 9.15 -18.35
CA ARG A 319 -6.46 8.53 -18.72
C ARG A 319 -6.30 8.50 -20.22
N ASP A 320 -5.07 8.62 -20.69
CA ASP A 320 -4.69 8.48 -22.10
C ASP A 320 -3.35 7.75 -22.25
N GLU A 321 -2.72 7.81 -23.41
CA GLU A 321 -1.43 7.20 -23.71
C GLU A 321 -0.22 7.94 -23.11
N SER A 322 -0.40 9.12 -22.50
CA SER A 322 0.69 9.89 -21.89
C SER A 322 1.28 9.24 -20.62
N GLY A 323 0.64 8.18 -20.11
CA GLY A 323 1.08 7.49 -18.89
C GLY A 323 0.49 8.07 -17.60
N ILE A 324 -0.46 9.01 -17.69
CA ILE A 324 -1.13 9.61 -16.53
C ILE A 324 -2.57 9.09 -16.38
N ILE A 325 -2.92 8.66 -15.18
CA ILE A 325 -4.27 8.25 -14.81
C ILE A 325 -4.75 9.00 -13.57
N ILE A 326 -5.93 9.62 -13.66
CA ILE A 326 -6.59 10.31 -12.54
C ILE A 326 -7.89 9.60 -12.25
N THR A 327 -8.12 9.24 -10.98
CA THR A 327 -9.41 8.71 -10.52
C THR A 327 -9.96 9.50 -9.34
N ILE A 328 -11.23 9.88 -9.43
CA ILE A 328 -12.00 10.43 -8.31
C ILE A 328 -12.92 9.34 -7.77
N ILE A 329 -12.95 9.16 -6.46
CA ILE A 329 -13.80 8.16 -5.78
C ILE A 329 -14.81 8.91 -4.90
N ALA A 330 -16.10 8.74 -5.19
CA ALA A 330 -17.20 9.35 -4.45
C ALA A 330 -17.75 8.44 -3.33
N ASP A 331 -16.82 7.84 -2.57
CA ASP A 331 -17.10 6.96 -1.42
C ASP A 331 -15.81 6.79 -0.60
N ASN A 332 -15.93 6.42 0.67
CA ASN A 332 -14.78 6.21 1.56
C ASN A 332 -14.64 4.76 2.05
N TYR A 333 -15.43 3.80 1.55
CA TYR A 333 -15.19 2.40 1.81
C TYR A 333 -13.81 1.98 1.29
N PHE A 334 -12.96 1.49 2.19
CA PHE A 334 -11.55 1.17 1.95
C PHE A 334 -11.29 0.27 0.73
N GLY A 335 -12.23 -0.62 0.40
CA GLY A 335 -12.13 -1.50 -0.75
C GLY A 335 -12.02 -0.77 -2.09
N TYR A 336 -12.60 0.44 -2.22
CA TYR A 336 -12.43 1.26 -3.41
C TYR A 336 -10.97 1.73 -3.55
N SER A 337 -10.37 2.25 -2.48
CA SER A 337 -8.97 2.71 -2.49
C SER A 337 -8.00 1.59 -2.89
N LYS A 338 -8.14 0.38 -2.32
CA LYS A 338 -7.33 -0.79 -2.71
C LYS A 338 -7.52 -1.16 -4.19
N LYS A 339 -8.77 -1.24 -4.65
CA LYS A 339 -9.06 -1.66 -6.03
C LYS A 339 -8.73 -0.57 -7.05
N GLU A 340 -8.62 0.69 -6.64
CA GLU A 340 -8.18 1.75 -7.52
C GLU A 340 -6.69 1.74 -7.75
N ILE A 341 -5.88 1.50 -6.71
CA ILE A 341 -4.44 1.26 -6.87
C ILE A 341 -4.20 0.05 -7.78
N LYS A 342 -4.99 -1.03 -7.62
CA LYS A 342 -4.99 -2.16 -8.57
C LYS A 342 -5.27 -1.72 -10.02
N SER A 343 -6.27 -0.86 -10.22
CA SER A 343 -6.63 -0.37 -11.56
C SER A 343 -5.52 0.49 -12.18
N HIS A 344 -4.82 1.28 -11.35
CA HIS A 344 -3.66 2.09 -11.75
C HIS A 344 -2.46 1.22 -12.11
N ILE A 345 -2.16 0.17 -11.33
CA ILE A 345 -1.11 -0.82 -11.64
C ILE A 345 -1.43 -1.51 -12.97
N SER A 346 -2.68 -1.92 -13.18
CA SER A 346 -3.12 -2.54 -14.44
C SER A 346 -2.97 -1.60 -15.64
N TYR A 347 -3.37 -0.33 -15.49
CA TYR A 347 -3.10 0.69 -16.52
C TYR A 347 -1.60 0.84 -16.81
N SER A 348 -0.78 0.88 -15.77
CA SER A 348 0.67 0.97 -15.93
C SER A 348 1.28 -0.26 -16.62
N ALA A 349 0.83 -1.47 -16.26
CA ALA A 349 1.30 -2.71 -16.88
C ALA A 349 0.96 -2.75 -18.38
N ASN A 350 -0.26 -2.35 -18.73
CA ASN A 350 -0.72 -2.28 -20.12
C ASN A 350 0.11 -1.32 -20.99
N LEU A 351 0.53 -0.18 -20.44
CA LEU A 351 1.38 0.78 -21.17
C LEU A 351 2.86 0.39 -21.18
N LEU A 352 3.36 -0.22 -20.10
CA LEU A 352 4.75 -0.66 -19.99
C LEU A 352 5.06 -1.80 -20.97
N GLY A 353 4.14 -2.75 -21.13
CA GLY A 353 4.38 -4.02 -21.79
C GLY A 353 5.24 -4.97 -20.97
N LEU A 354 5.24 -6.26 -21.35
CA LEU A 354 6.01 -7.33 -20.70
C LEU A 354 5.73 -7.51 -19.19
N ALA A 355 4.56 -7.06 -18.73
CA ALA A 355 4.05 -7.25 -17.38
C ALA A 355 2.52 -7.35 -17.43
N GLU A 356 1.95 -8.11 -16.50
CA GLU A 356 0.51 -8.27 -16.36
C GLU A 356 0.12 -8.00 -14.91
N GLU A 357 -1.01 -7.32 -14.72
CA GLU A 357 -1.63 -7.15 -13.41
C GLU A 357 -2.75 -8.16 -13.27
N GLU A 358 -2.61 -9.10 -12.33
CA GLU A 358 -3.53 -10.22 -12.21
C GLU A 358 -4.40 -10.16 -10.96
N HIS A 359 -5.62 -10.68 -11.06
CA HIS A 359 -6.45 -10.96 -9.88
C HIS A 359 -6.35 -12.44 -9.52
N ALA A 360 -5.16 -12.86 -9.11
CA ALA A 360 -4.83 -14.25 -8.83
C ALA A 360 -4.34 -14.46 -7.38
N GLY A 361 -4.50 -15.68 -6.89
CA GLY A 361 -3.75 -16.19 -5.74
C GLY A 361 -2.66 -17.15 -6.21
N GLY A 362 -1.77 -17.56 -5.32
CA GLY A 362 -0.70 -18.51 -5.63
C GLY A 362 -0.01 -19.03 -4.38
N ALA A 363 0.68 -20.17 -4.52
CA ALA A 363 1.52 -20.75 -3.47
C ALA A 363 2.66 -21.56 -4.12
N LEU A 364 3.85 -21.50 -3.51
CA LEU A 364 4.92 -22.46 -3.76
C LEU A 364 4.74 -23.62 -2.77
N VAL A 365 4.47 -24.81 -3.29
CA VAL A 365 4.06 -25.96 -2.47
C VAL A 365 5.14 -27.05 -2.51
N PHE A 366 5.56 -27.47 -1.32
CA PHE A 366 6.53 -28.54 -1.13
C PHE A 366 5.83 -29.76 -0.50
N PRO A 367 5.81 -30.92 -1.18
CA PRO A 367 5.28 -32.15 -0.63
C PRO A 367 5.87 -32.47 0.75
N SER A 368 5.01 -32.87 1.68
CA SER A 368 5.41 -33.25 3.04
C SER A 368 4.82 -34.60 3.43
N TYR A 369 5.60 -35.37 4.20
CA TYR A 369 5.35 -36.76 4.52
C TYR A 369 5.45 -36.98 6.03
N ASN A 370 4.53 -37.77 6.59
CA ASN A 370 4.67 -38.28 7.95
C ASN A 370 5.61 -39.50 7.91
N LEU A 371 6.79 -39.34 8.51
CA LEU A 371 7.84 -40.36 8.56
C LEU A 371 7.72 -41.26 9.80
N GLY A 372 6.70 -41.06 10.63
CA GLY A 372 6.51 -41.81 11.87
C GLY A 372 7.60 -41.47 12.89
N THR A 373 8.21 -42.49 13.50
CA THR A 373 9.24 -42.34 14.54
C THR A 373 10.66 -42.50 14.00
N ARG A 374 10.84 -42.86 12.72
CA ARG A 374 12.16 -43.13 12.16
C ARG A 374 12.27 -42.66 10.72
N PHE A 375 13.31 -41.88 10.44
CA PHE A 375 13.72 -41.52 9.09
C PHE A 375 15.00 -42.25 8.75
N VAL A 376 15.05 -42.85 7.56
CA VAL A 376 16.27 -43.41 6.97
C VAL A 376 16.35 -42.90 5.53
N PRO A 377 17.48 -42.34 5.08
CA PRO A 377 17.63 -41.91 3.69
C PRO A 377 17.40 -43.09 2.75
N ASP A 378 16.40 -42.98 1.88
CA ASP A 378 16.05 -44.03 0.92
C ASP A 378 16.99 -44.03 -0.30
N THR A 379 16.80 -45.00 -1.20
CA THR A 379 17.61 -45.12 -2.42
C THR A 379 17.49 -43.90 -3.34
N ASN A 380 16.37 -43.20 -3.33
CA ASN A 380 16.15 -42.00 -4.15
C ASN A 380 16.97 -40.82 -3.63
N LEU A 381 17.06 -40.64 -2.31
CA LEU A 381 17.91 -39.62 -1.70
C LEU A 381 19.39 -39.95 -1.90
N LYS A 382 19.78 -41.22 -1.74
CA LYS A 382 21.17 -41.68 -1.91
C LYS A 382 21.65 -41.60 -3.37
N SER A 383 20.78 -41.83 -4.35
CA SER A 383 21.16 -41.88 -5.77
C SER A 383 21.45 -40.50 -6.39
N LYS A 384 21.13 -39.39 -5.71
CA LYS A 384 21.43 -38.04 -6.20
C LYS A 384 22.90 -37.65 -6.08
N GLY A 385 23.71 -38.40 -5.33
CA GLY A 385 25.15 -38.17 -5.20
C GLY A 385 25.55 -36.90 -4.43
N HIS A 386 24.60 -36.20 -3.81
CA HIS A 386 24.87 -35.04 -2.96
C HIS A 386 25.38 -35.50 -1.60
N ASN A 387 26.50 -34.92 -1.17
CA ASN A 387 27.07 -35.15 0.15
C ASN A 387 27.23 -33.82 0.92
N LEU A 388 27.47 -33.93 2.23
CA LEU A 388 27.59 -32.75 3.09
C LEU A 388 28.77 -31.84 2.70
N ASN A 389 29.87 -32.41 2.20
CA ASN A 389 31.03 -31.62 1.77
C ASN A 389 30.72 -30.76 0.55
N ASP A 390 29.92 -31.26 -0.40
CA ASP A 390 29.45 -30.48 -1.55
C ASP A 390 28.59 -29.30 -1.10
N VAL A 391 27.65 -29.54 -0.17
CA VAL A 391 26.82 -28.48 0.42
C VAL A 391 27.69 -27.42 1.10
N TYR A 392 28.67 -27.84 1.90
CA TYR A 392 29.61 -26.92 2.53
C TYR A 392 30.44 -26.13 1.50
N SER A 393 30.85 -26.76 0.40
CA SER A 393 31.61 -26.08 -0.65
C SER A 393 30.82 -24.93 -1.30
N ILE A 394 29.52 -25.14 -1.51
CA ILE A 394 28.59 -24.16 -2.10
C ILE A 394 28.24 -23.07 -1.07
N MET A 395 28.07 -23.45 0.20
CA MET A 395 27.54 -22.59 1.27
C MET A 395 28.59 -22.23 2.34
N ARG A 396 29.87 -22.24 1.99
CA ARG A 396 31.01 -22.15 2.93
C ARG A 396 30.93 -21.01 3.94
N SER A 397 30.42 -19.85 3.54
CA SER A 397 30.30 -18.67 4.41
C SER A 397 29.05 -18.66 5.29
N ARG A 398 28.20 -19.69 5.19
CA ARG A 398 26.92 -19.81 5.90
C ARG A 398 26.85 -21.00 6.83
N ILE A 399 27.78 -21.95 6.74
CA ILE A 399 27.73 -23.19 7.52
C ILE A 399 28.96 -23.26 8.42
N ASP A 400 28.72 -23.44 9.71
CA ASP A 400 29.72 -23.81 10.72
C ASP A 400 29.84 -25.34 10.76
N MET A 401 30.90 -25.87 10.15
CA MET A 401 31.15 -27.31 10.09
C MET A 401 31.73 -27.80 11.41
N ARG A 402 31.14 -28.87 11.93
CA ARG A 402 31.53 -29.53 13.18
C ARG A 402 32.44 -30.72 12.87
N GLN A 403 33.34 -31.02 13.79
CA GLN A 403 34.33 -32.08 13.61
C GLN A 403 33.66 -33.45 13.54
N GLU A 404 32.51 -33.58 14.18
CA GLU A 404 31.64 -34.75 14.26
C GLU A 404 30.91 -35.04 12.93
N GLY A 405 31.07 -34.22 11.88
CA GLY A 405 30.53 -34.52 10.54
C GLY A 405 29.10 -34.01 10.30
N TYR A 406 28.74 -32.87 10.90
CA TYR A 406 27.50 -32.15 10.61
C TYR A 406 27.76 -30.63 10.53
N GLY A 407 26.81 -29.89 9.96
CA GLY A 407 26.90 -28.43 9.82
C GLY A 407 25.79 -27.69 10.56
N ILE A 408 26.06 -26.48 11.03
CA ILE A 408 25.04 -25.58 11.61
C ILE A 408 24.98 -24.30 10.77
N ASP A 409 23.78 -23.83 10.43
CA ASP A 409 23.65 -22.54 9.74
C ASP A 409 24.04 -21.37 10.66
N LEU A 410 24.94 -20.52 10.18
CA LEU A 410 25.46 -19.36 10.92
C LEU A 410 24.41 -18.25 11.12
N THR A 411 23.44 -18.16 10.21
CA THR A 411 22.36 -17.16 10.31
C THR A 411 21.20 -17.70 11.13
N PHE A 412 20.88 -18.99 10.97
CA PHE A 412 19.78 -19.66 11.63
C PHE A 412 20.26 -20.91 12.38
N PRO A 413 20.76 -20.77 13.62
CA PRO A 413 21.38 -21.89 14.36
C PRO A 413 20.48 -23.10 14.61
N ASN A 414 19.17 -22.97 14.40
CA ASN A 414 18.21 -24.07 14.46
C ASN A 414 18.15 -24.90 13.16
N ILE A 415 18.87 -24.52 12.11
CA ILE A 415 19.04 -25.28 10.87
C ILE A 415 20.34 -26.08 10.97
N ILE A 416 20.23 -27.40 10.81
CA ILE A 416 21.31 -28.36 11.02
C ILE A 416 21.44 -29.23 9.77
N TYR A 417 22.59 -29.20 9.12
CA TYR A 417 22.90 -30.02 7.94
C TYR A 417 23.52 -31.34 8.41
N LEU A 418 22.88 -32.46 8.06
CA LEU A 418 23.33 -33.79 8.42
C LEU A 418 24.12 -34.45 7.27
N SER A 419 24.90 -35.46 7.60
CA SER A 419 25.54 -36.34 6.62
C SER A 419 24.49 -37.02 5.72
N GLU A 420 24.88 -37.37 4.49
CA GLU A 420 24.02 -38.02 3.50
C GLU A 420 23.44 -39.37 3.94
N ASP A 421 24.16 -40.09 4.80
CA ASP A 421 23.79 -41.39 5.35
C ASP A 421 23.04 -41.30 6.68
N ALA A 422 22.87 -40.10 7.23
CA ALA A 422 22.29 -39.89 8.55
C ALA A 422 20.85 -40.38 8.63
N TYR A 423 20.56 -41.23 9.62
CA TYR A 423 19.19 -41.62 9.97
C TYR A 423 18.76 -40.97 11.28
N ILE A 424 17.46 -40.78 11.47
CA ILE A 424 16.89 -40.15 12.67
C ILE A 424 15.92 -41.12 13.33
N SER A 425 16.00 -41.25 14.66
CA SER A 425 15.10 -42.06 15.46
C SER A 425 14.53 -41.26 16.64
N LEU A 426 13.22 -41.36 16.85
CA LEU A 426 12.54 -40.80 18.02
C LEU A 426 12.53 -41.73 19.22
N GLU A 427 12.92 -43.00 19.05
CA GLU A 427 13.00 -43.96 20.16
C GLU A 427 14.10 -43.56 21.16
N ASP A 428 15.25 -43.13 20.65
CA ASP A 428 16.38 -42.59 21.40
C ASP A 428 16.53 -41.07 21.26
N GLN A 429 15.74 -40.45 20.38
CA GLN A 429 15.73 -39.02 20.10
C GLN A 429 17.05 -38.51 19.51
N MET A 430 17.68 -39.29 18.62
CA MET A 430 19.00 -39.01 18.03
C MET A 430 19.01 -39.12 16.49
N ALA A 431 19.87 -38.32 15.86
CA ALA A 431 20.41 -38.57 14.52
C ALA A 431 21.69 -39.38 14.67
N HIS A 432 21.95 -40.28 13.73
CA HIS A 432 23.12 -41.14 13.71
C HIS A 432 23.70 -41.21 12.31
N TRP A 433 25.02 -41.15 12.19
CA TRP A 433 25.76 -41.30 10.93
C TRP A 433 27.17 -41.83 11.20
N VAL A 434 27.91 -42.15 10.14
CA VAL A 434 29.32 -42.54 10.26
C VAL A 434 30.20 -41.44 9.69
N ASN A 435 31.16 -40.96 10.48
CA ASN A 435 32.16 -39.97 10.06
C ASN A 435 33.56 -40.58 10.23
N ASP A 436 34.34 -40.68 9.15
CA ASP A 436 35.68 -41.30 9.14
C ASP A 436 35.76 -42.69 9.83
N GLY A 437 34.69 -43.47 9.71
CA GLY A 437 34.58 -44.82 10.31
C GLY A 437 34.18 -44.83 11.79
N ILE A 438 33.88 -43.68 12.38
CA ILE A 438 33.39 -43.52 13.76
C ILE A 438 31.88 -43.27 13.71
N GLU A 439 31.12 -43.98 14.54
CA GLU A 439 29.69 -43.70 14.74
C GLU A 439 29.52 -42.41 15.53
N GLU A 440 28.85 -41.44 14.92
CA GLU A 440 28.56 -40.14 15.51
C GLU A 440 27.06 -39.97 15.69
N SER A 441 26.67 -39.12 16.64
CA SER A 441 25.25 -38.88 16.92
C SER A 441 24.96 -37.47 17.42
N LEU A 442 23.73 -37.00 17.15
CA LEU A 442 23.24 -35.69 17.55
C LEU A 442 21.83 -35.79 18.09
N ARG A 443 21.57 -35.14 19.23
CA ARG A 443 20.22 -35.09 19.80
C ARG A 443 19.26 -34.27 18.93
N ILE A 444 18.09 -34.84 18.66
CA ILE A 444 17.04 -34.20 17.87
C ILE A 444 16.08 -33.43 18.79
N LEU A 445 15.96 -32.13 18.58
CA LEU A 445 15.07 -31.24 19.34
C LEU A 445 13.93 -30.69 18.47
N PRO A 446 12.74 -30.41 19.06
CA PRO A 446 11.73 -29.60 18.41
C PRO A 446 12.22 -28.17 18.16
N GLY A 447 11.73 -27.53 17.10
CA GLY A 447 12.15 -26.18 16.69
C GLY A 447 13.40 -26.16 15.79
N ASN A 448 14.15 -27.26 15.74
CA ASN A 448 15.23 -27.46 14.79
C ASN A 448 14.73 -28.09 13.47
N VAL A 449 15.41 -27.77 12.39
CA VAL A 449 15.21 -28.34 11.05
C VAL A 449 16.49 -29.05 10.63
N TYR A 450 16.38 -30.35 10.36
CA TYR A 450 17.50 -31.20 9.94
C TYR A 450 17.45 -31.36 8.43
N ILE A 451 18.54 -31.04 7.75
CA ILE A 451 18.60 -31.01 6.29
C ILE A 451 19.54 -32.11 5.82
N ASN A 452 19.00 -33.05 5.03
CA ASN A 452 19.83 -33.97 4.26
C ASN A 452 20.48 -33.22 3.08
N PRO A 453 21.68 -33.60 2.60
CA PRO A 453 22.40 -32.87 1.54
C PRO A 453 21.63 -32.68 0.22
N THR A 454 20.59 -33.47 -0.02
CA THR A 454 19.66 -33.30 -1.14
C THR A 454 18.69 -32.12 -1.01
N GLY A 455 18.69 -31.43 0.13
CA GLY A 455 17.74 -30.38 0.50
C GLY A 455 16.50 -30.90 1.25
N TYR A 456 16.31 -32.22 1.35
CA TYR A 456 15.17 -32.80 2.05
C TYR A 456 15.21 -32.43 3.54
N GLN A 457 14.13 -31.82 4.03
CA GLN A 457 14.03 -31.31 5.39
C GLN A 457 13.33 -32.34 6.27
N ILE A 458 13.81 -32.51 7.50
CA ILE A 458 13.19 -33.31 8.53
C ILE A 458 12.99 -32.43 9.77
N ARG A 459 11.79 -32.47 10.35
CA ARG A 459 11.48 -31.78 11.62
C ARG A 459 10.72 -32.69 12.57
N MET A 460 10.91 -32.46 13.86
CA MET A 460 10.11 -33.11 14.90
C MET A 460 8.85 -32.26 15.16
N GLU A 461 7.68 -32.87 15.03
CA GLU A 461 6.39 -32.18 15.17
C GLU A 461 5.46 -32.98 16.07
N GLN A 462 4.74 -32.27 16.95
CA GLN A 462 3.71 -32.88 17.79
C GLN A 462 2.38 -32.89 17.05
N HIS A 463 1.73 -34.06 16.97
CA HIS A 463 0.40 -34.16 16.41
C HIS A 463 -0.60 -33.36 17.25
N SER A 464 -1.27 -32.38 16.65
CA SER A 464 -2.17 -31.44 17.35
C SER A 464 -3.30 -32.14 18.13
N THR A 465 -3.85 -33.23 17.60
CA THR A 465 -4.92 -33.99 18.27
C THR A 465 -4.43 -35.03 19.27
N SER A 466 -3.49 -35.91 18.92
CA SER A 466 -3.08 -37.03 19.78
C SER A 466 -1.96 -36.70 20.76
N GLY A 467 -1.25 -35.58 20.56
CA GLY A 467 -0.08 -35.21 21.35
C GLY A 467 1.16 -36.07 21.07
N ALA A 468 1.07 -37.06 20.18
CA ALA A 468 2.20 -37.93 19.83
C ALA A 468 3.23 -37.18 18.96
N TRP A 469 4.51 -37.43 19.21
CA TRP A 469 5.60 -36.89 18.41
C TRP A 469 5.88 -37.74 17.18
N ARG A 470 6.17 -37.08 16.06
CA ARG A 470 6.51 -37.71 14.79
C ARG A 470 7.55 -36.88 14.05
N LEU A 471 8.22 -37.52 13.09
CA LEU A 471 9.07 -36.86 12.11
C LEU A 471 8.24 -36.47 10.90
N ILE A 472 8.36 -35.22 10.46
CA ILE A 472 7.80 -34.73 9.21
C ILE A 472 8.95 -34.47 8.25
N GLY A 473 8.88 -35.09 7.08
CA GLY A 473 9.78 -34.83 5.98
C GLY A 473 9.16 -33.88 4.97
N THR A 474 9.94 -32.96 4.39
CA THR A 474 9.49 -32.05 3.34
C THR A 474 10.50 -32.09 2.19
N SER A 475 10.04 -32.36 0.97
CA SER A 475 10.90 -32.35 -0.22
C SER A 475 11.28 -30.93 -0.61
N ALA A 476 12.54 -30.73 -1.02
CA ALA A 476 13.02 -29.47 -1.59
C ALA A 476 12.51 -29.22 -3.01
#